data_AF-A0A535CSU9-F1
#
_entry.id   AF-A0A535CSU9-F1
#
_cell.length_a   1.000
_cell.length_b   1.000
_cell.length_c   1.000
_cell.angle_alpha   90.00
_cell.angle_beta   90.00
_cell.angle_gamma   90.00
#
_symmetry.space_group_name_H-M   'P 1'
#
loop_
_entity.id
_entity.type
_entity.pdbx_description
1 polymer ?
#
loop_
_entity_poly.entity_id
_entity_poly.type
_entity_poly.pdbx_seq_one_letter_code
_entity_poly.pdbx_strand_id
1 'polypeptide(L)'
;NNIPNDYSLGLSMQVLGKSFQRINRAVWALIGAVIYVLIAVPAAANFNETLSNFLLLIAYWLGPWSIILILEHFVFRRGRYNVDDWNTRSRLPIGWAAIISLVVGLVGVLLGAAQVYYVGPIARLFNPPFGMDIGFELGLIFAGIAYFFLRNVELAQTGR
;
A
#
# COMPACT_ATOMS: atom_id res chain seq x y z
N ASN A 1 22.11 -7.79 -5.69
CA ASN A 1 21.30 -8.90 -6.23
C ASN A 1 19.85 -8.44 -6.26
N ASN A 2 19.29 -8.14 -7.44
CA ASN A 2 17.94 -7.57 -7.60
C ASN A 2 16.94 -8.55 -8.27
N ILE A 3 17.38 -9.81 -8.48
CA ILE A 3 16.64 -10.82 -9.24
C ILE A 3 15.21 -11.05 -8.68
N PRO A 4 14.98 -11.16 -7.36
CA PRO A 4 13.64 -11.40 -6.83
C PRO A 4 12.68 -10.22 -7.06
N ASN A 5 13.18 -8.98 -7.01
CA ASN A 5 12.35 -7.78 -7.18
C ASN A 5 11.92 -7.63 -8.65
N ASP A 6 12.84 -7.83 -9.58
CA ASP A 6 12.57 -7.74 -11.02
C ASP A 6 11.64 -8.87 -11.48
N TYR A 7 11.81 -10.07 -10.91
CA TYR A 7 10.90 -11.19 -11.12
C TYR A 7 9.49 -10.86 -10.62
N SER A 8 9.38 -10.30 -9.41
CA SER A 8 8.10 -9.92 -8.81
C SER A 8 7.40 -8.85 -9.63
N LEU A 9 8.13 -7.85 -10.13
CA LEU A 9 7.61 -6.82 -11.03
C LEU A 9 7.02 -7.45 -12.31
N GLY A 10 7.75 -8.36 -12.95
CA GLY A 10 7.27 -9.05 -14.14
C GLY A 10 5.96 -9.82 -13.90
N LEU A 11 5.86 -10.54 -12.77
CA LEU A 11 4.64 -11.24 -12.38
C LEU A 11 3.48 -10.27 -12.12
N SER A 12 3.72 -9.20 -11.35
CA SER A 12 2.71 -8.19 -11.04
C SER A 12 2.14 -7.55 -12.31
N MET A 13 2.99 -7.22 -13.29
CA MET A 13 2.53 -6.67 -14.57
C MET A 13 1.64 -7.64 -15.34
N GLN A 14 1.95 -8.93 -15.32
CA GLN A 14 1.14 -9.95 -16.00
C GLN A 14 -0.21 -10.20 -15.33
N VAL A 15 -0.37 -9.88 -14.04
CA VAL A 15 -1.66 -10.02 -13.33
C VAL A 15 -2.65 -8.90 -13.71
N LEU A 16 -2.18 -7.75 -14.21
CA LEU A 16 -3.03 -6.60 -14.53
C LEU A 16 -4.06 -6.85 -15.65
N GLY A 17 -3.78 -7.79 -16.55
CA GLY A 17 -4.78 -8.18 -17.56
C GLY A 17 -4.24 -9.06 -18.67
N LYS A 18 -5.18 -9.63 -19.45
CA LYS A 18 -4.87 -10.57 -20.56
C LYS A 18 -3.93 -9.98 -21.60
N SER A 19 -3.97 -8.67 -21.84
CA SER A 19 -3.06 -7.99 -22.78
C SER A 19 -1.61 -7.99 -22.27
N PHE A 20 -1.42 -7.78 -20.96
CA PHE A 20 -0.09 -7.75 -20.33
C PHE A 20 0.55 -9.15 -20.24
N GLN A 21 -0.28 -10.20 -20.15
CA GLN A 21 0.16 -11.60 -20.18
C GLN A 21 0.77 -12.04 -21.51
N ARG A 22 0.41 -11.38 -22.62
CA ARG A 22 0.95 -11.69 -23.95
C ARG A 22 2.42 -11.27 -24.09
N ILE A 23 2.88 -10.34 -23.25
CA ILE A 23 4.25 -9.85 -23.26
C ILE A 23 5.11 -10.78 -22.40
N ASN A 24 6.25 -11.21 -22.95
CA ASN A 24 7.21 -12.06 -22.25
C ASN A 24 7.73 -11.36 -20.98
N ARG A 25 7.79 -12.09 -19.86
CA ARG A 25 8.28 -11.61 -18.57
C ARG A 25 9.63 -10.89 -18.66
N ALA A 26 10.52 -11.36 -19.54
CA ALA A 26 11.86 -10.78 -19.70
C ALA A 26 11.81 -9.33 -20.17
N VAL A 27 10.80 -8.98 -20.98
CA VAL A 27 10.57 -7.61 -21.44
C VAL A 27 10.12 -6.73 -20.27
N TRP A 28 9.22 -7.23 -19.42
CA TRP A 28 8.80 -6.50 -18.22
C TRP A 28 9.95 -6.28 -17.23
N ALA A 29 10.77 -7.31 -16.99
CA ALA A 29 11.96 -7.18 -16.15
C ALA A 29 12.94 -6.16 -16.75
N LEU A 30 13.19 -6.19 -18.07
CA LEU A 30 14.07 -5.21 -18.72
C LEU A 30 13.54 -3.77 -18.58
N ILE A 31 12.24 -3.57 -18.76
CA ILE A 31 11.61 -2.25 -18.58
C ILE A 31 11.77 -1.79 -17.12
N GLY A 32 11.47 -2.66 -16.16
CA GLY A 32 11.69 -2.39 -14.73
C GLY A 32 13.14 -2.02 -14.44
N ALA A 33 14.08 -2.76 -15.02
CA ALA A 33 15.51 -2.52 -14.92
C ALA A 33 15.94 -1.15 -15.41
N VAL A 34 15.50 -0.76 -16.61
CA VAL A 34 15.79 0.56 -17.15
C VAL A 34 15.21 1.65 -16.25
N ILE A 35 13.96 1.51 -15.81
CA ILE A 35 13.30 2.53 -14.98
C ILE A 35 14.01 2.70 -13.63
N TYR A 36 14.29 1.60 -12.90
CA TYR A 36 14.93 1.75 -11.59
C TYR A 36 16.37 2.29 -11.71
N VAL A 37 17.11 1.97 -12.79
CA VAL A 37 18.45 2.54 -13.01
C VAL A 37 18.36 4.05 -13.27
N LEU A 38 17.41 4.48 -14.10
CA LEU A 38 17.19 5.91 -14.37
C LEU A 38 16.82 6.70 -13.12
N ILE A 39 16.11 6.08 -12.16
CA ILE A 39 15.80 6.70 -10.86
C ILE A 39 17.01 6.64 -9.91
N ALA A 40 17.75 5.52 -9.91
CA ALA A 40 18.87 5.30 -9.00
C ALA A 40 20.05 6.24 -9.26
N VAL A 41 20.35 6.56 -10.52
CA VAL A 41 21.47 7.45 -10.90
C VAL A 41 21.37 8.84 -10.25
N PRO A 42 20.25 9.60 -10.38
CA PRO A 42 20.10 10.88 -9.69
C PRO A 42 19.92 10.72 -8.18
N ALA A 43 19.23 9.68 -7.71
CA ALA A 43 19.04 9.42 -6.29
C ALA A 43 20.37 9.16 -5.54
N ALA A 44 21.37 8.61 -6.21
CA ALA A 44 22.67 8.31 -5.62
C ALA A 44 23.44 9.57 -5.16
N ALA A 45 23.19 10.72 -5.78
CA ALA A 45 23.85 11.98 -5.41
C ALA A 45 23.49 12.44 -3.98
N ASN A 46 22.25 12.18 -3.54
CA ASN A 46 21.73 12.51 -2.20
C ASN A 46 21.16 11.25 -1.54
N PHE A 47 21.96 10.17 -1.52
CA PHE A 47 21.48 8.83 -1.17
C PHE A 47 20.80 8.77 0.20
N ASN A 48 21.40 9.35 1.24
CA ASN A 48 20.86 9.24 2.61
C ASN A 48 19.50 9.92 2.75
N GLU A 49 19.37 11.17 2.30
CA GLU A 49 18.12 11.91 2.34
C GLU A 49 17.03 11.23 1.48
N THR A 50 17.41 10.80 0.27
CA THR A 50 16.49 10.13 -0.66
C THR A 50 15.97 8.83 -0.05
N LEU A 51 16.87 8.03 0.54
CA LEU A 51 16.52 6.76 1.18
C LEU A 51 15.59 6.98 2.38
N SER A 52 15.89 7.93 3.27
CA SER A 52 15.05 8.22 4.43
C SER A 52 13.65 8.66 4.02
N ASN A 53 13.53 9.62 3.09
CA ASN A 53 12.23 10.08 2.60
C ASN A 53 11.45 8.97 1.89
N PHE A 54 12.14 8.11 1.13
CA PHE A 54 11.52 6.98 0.44
C PHE A 54 10.98 5.92 1.41
N LEU A 55 11.75 5.57 2.45
CA LEU A 55 11.31 4.61 3.46
C LEU A 55 10.09 5.11 4.23
N LEU A 56 10.05 6.40 4.56
CA LEU A 56 8.91 7.03 5.23
C LEU A 56 7.66 7.01 4.33
N LEU A 57 7.81 7.35 3.05
CA LEU A 57 6.72 7.29 2.07
C LEU A 57 6.18 5.86 1.92
N ILE A 58 7.06 4.85 1.89
CA ILE A 58 6.64 3.44 1.84
C ILE A 58 5.87 3.06 3.12
N ALA A 59 6.39 3.40 4.30
CA ALA A 59 5.76 3.07 5.57
C ALA A 59 4.35 3.67 5.68
N TYR A 60 4.17 4.89 5.19
CA TYR A 60 2.93 5.65 5.24
C TYR A 60 1.76 5.01 4.49
N TRP A 61 1.99 4.35 3.36
CA TRP A 61 0.89 3.66 2.67
C TRP A 61 0.84 2.16 3.02
N LEU A 62 1.99 1.53 3.27
CA LEU A 62 2.03 0.10 3.61
C LEU A 62 1.39 -0.19 4.95
N GLY A 63 1.52 0.68 5.96
CA GLY A 63 0.88 0.51 7.27
C GLY A 63 -0.64 0.35 7.15
N PRO A 64 -1.35 1.38 6.65
CA PRO A 64 -2.79 1.32 6.36
C PRO A 64 -3.20 0.13 5.51
N TRP A 65 -2.46 -0.19 4.45
CA TRP A 65 -2.79 -1.33 3.58
C TRP A 65 -2.62 -2.67 4.29
N SER A 66 -1.58 -2.82 5.11
CA SER A 66 -1.29 -4.05 5.84
C SER A 66 -2.38 -4.37 6.86
N ILE A 67 -2.87 -3.39 7.62
CA ILE A 67 -3.94 -3.64 8.61
C ILE A 67 -5.26 -4.01 7.93
N ILE A 68 -5.57 -3.44 6.76
CA ILE A 68 -6.74 -3.84 5.97
C ILE A 68 -6.65 -5.31 5.59
N LEU A 69 -5.49 -5.76 5.07
CA LEU A 69 -5.26 -7.16 4.72
C LEU A 69 -5.28 -8.09 5.92
N ILE A 70 -4.69 -7.67 7.05
CA ILE A 70 -4.72 -8.44 8.32
C ILE A 70 -6.16 -8.62 8.79
N LEU A 71 -6.97 -7.56 8.79
CA LEU A 71 -8.37 -7.64 9.19
C LEU A 71 -9.17 -8.55 8.23
N GLU A 72 -8.98 -8.40 6.92
CA GLU A 72 -9.64 -9.28 5.94
C GLU A 72 -9.27 -10.75 6.16
N HIS A 73 -7.98 -11.04 6.38
CA HIS A 73 -7.50 -12.40 6.58
C HIS A 73 -7.99 -13.03 7.89
N PHE A 74 -7.82 -12.32 9.02
CA PHE A 74 -8.05 -12.89 10.35
C PHE A 74 -9.49 -12.71 10.85
N VAL A 75 -10.14 -11.58 10.58
CA VAL A 75 -11.48 -11.27 11.12
C VAL A 75 -12.58 -11.76 10.18
N PHE A 76 -12.51 -11.38 8.90
CA PHE A 76 -13.59 -11.63 7.94
C PHE A 76 -13.48 -13.01 7.27
N ARG A 77 -12.33 -13.33 6.69
CA ARG A 77 -12.11 -14.62 6.01
C ARG A 77 -11.70 -15.74 6.95
N ARG A 78 -11.11 -15.41 8.11
CA ARG A 78 -10.59 -16.36 9.10
C ARG A 78 -9.67 -17.41 8.47
N GLY A 79 -8.81 -16.98 7.56
CA GLY A 79 -7.89 -17.83 6.79
C GLY A 79 -8.52 -18.71 5.71
N ARG A 80 -9.84 -18.62 5.46
CA ARG A 80 -10.53 -19.42 4.45
C ARG A 80 -10.56 -18.70 3.11
N TYR A 81 -9.93 -19.31 2.10
CA TYR A 81 -9.93 -18.82 0.73
C TYR A 81 -10.42 -19.93 -0.19
N ASN A 82 -11.38 -19.62 -1.05
CA ASN A 82 -11.77 -20.53 -2.12
C ASN A 82 -10.77 -20.36 -3.28
N VAL A 83 -9.92 -21.36 -3.49
CA VAL A 83 -8.88 -21.31 -4.51
C VAL A 83 -9.50 -21.23 -5.90
N ASP A 84 -10.67 -21.83 -6.13
CA ASP A 84 -11.32 -21.83 -7.45
C ASP A 84 -11.85 -20.45 -7.88
N ASP A 85 -12.04 -19.54 -6.93
CA ASP A 85 -12.65 -18.23 -7.17
C ASP A 85 -11.61 -17.16 -7.56
N TRP A 86 -10.31 -17.48 -7.50
CA TRP A 86 -9.20 -16.52 -7.60
C TRP A 86 -9.23 -15.65 -8.87
N ASN A 87 -9.71 -16.19 -9.99
CA ASN A 87 -9.77 -15.51 -11.29
C ASN A 87 -11.21 -15.17 -11.73
N THR A 88 -12.19 -15.31 -10.82
CA THR A 88 -13.61 -15.09 -11.13
C THR A 88 -14.08 -13.77 -10.52
N ARG A 89 -14.08 -12.70 -11.30
CA ARG A 89 -14.46 -11.33 -10.85
C ARG A 89 -15.79 -11.28 -10.09
N SER A 90 -16.78 -12.08 -10.49
CA SER A 90 -18.09 -12.10 -9.83
C SER A 90 -18.10 -12.74 -8.44
N ARG A 91 -17.04 -13.46 -8.05
CA ARG A 91 -16.90 -14.09 -6.73
C ARG A 91 -15.91 -13.36 -5.82
N LEU A 92 -15.20 -12.37 -6.35
CA LEU A 92 -14.32 -11.51 -5.59
C LEU A 92 -15.11 -10.36 -4.93
N PRO A 93 -14.65 -9.88 -3.76
CA PRO A 93 -15.21 -8.68 -3.14
C PRO A 93 -15.04 -7.48 -4.08
N ILE A 94 -15.97 -6.53 -4.00
CA ILE A 94 -15.94 -5.33 -4.84
C ILE A 94 -14.73 -4.45 -4.47
N GLY A 95 -14.35 -4.44 -3.19
CA GLY A 95 -13.15 -3.81 -2.68
C GLY A 95 -13.33 -2.32 -2.38
N TRP A 96 -14.56 -1.79 -2.44
CA TRP A 96 -14.79 -0.37 -2.16
C TRP A 96 -14.51 -0.04 -0.70
N ALA A 97 -14.82 -0.96 0.23
CA ALA A 97 -14.51 -0.79 1.65
C ALA A 97 -13.00 -0.64 1.86
N ALA A 98 -12.19 -1.50 1.23
CA ALA A 98 -10.73 -1.43 1.32
C ALA A 98 -10.18 -0.10 0.76
N ILE A 99 -10.72 0.37 -0.37
CA ILE A 99 -10.28 1.64 -0.98
C ILE A 99 -10.62 2.82 -0.06
N ILE A 100 -11.84 2.91 0.45
CA ILE A 100 -12.23 4.01 1.35
C ILE A 100 -11.41 3.96 2.65
N SER A 101 -11.22 2.77 3.23
CA SER A 101 -10.39 2.62 4.43
C SER A 101 -8.94 3.02 4.21
N LEU A 102 -8.38 2.72 3.03
CA LEU A 102 -7.05 3.17 2.67
C LEU A 102 -6.99 4.71 2.61
N VAL A 103 -7.97 5.36 1.98
CA VAL A 103 -8.04 6.82 1.94
C VAL A 103 -8.16 7.41 3.35
N VAL A 104 -9.00 6.85 4.21
CA VAL A 104 -9.13 7.28 5.61
C VAL A 104 -7.84 7.07 6.39
N GLY A 105 -7.13 5.97 6.15
CA GLY A 105 -5.79 5.72 6.68
C GLY A 105 -4.78 6.78 6.23
N LEU A 106 -4.75 7.10 4.94
CA LEU A 106 -3.86 8.14 4.40
C LEU A 106 -4.17 9.52 4.98
N VAL A 107 -5.44 9.83 5.27
CA VAL A 107 -5.79 11.04 6.03
C VAL A 107 -5.19 10.99 7.43
N GLY A 108 -5.29 9.85 8.13
CA GLY A 108 -4.63 9.65 9.43
C GLY A 108 -3.12 9.88 9.38
N VAL A 109 -2.45 9.38 8.34
CA VAL A 109 -1.03 9.63 8.09
C VAL A 109 -0.76 11.12 7.92
N LEU A 110 -1.52 11.81 7.07
CA LEU A 110 -1.36 13.25 6.84
C LEU A 110 -1.59 14.09 8.10
N LEU A 111 -2.34 13.58 9.08
CA LEU A 111 -2.51 14.28 10.35
C LEU A 111 -1.28 14.12 11.26
N GLY A 112 -0.61 12.95 11.22
CA GLY A 112 0.51 12.59 12.10
C GLY A 112 1.91 12.64 11.48
N ALA A 113 2.03 12.88 10.17
CA ALA A 113 3.31 12.91 9.48
C ALA A 113 4.16 14.10 9.92
N ALA A 114 5.44 13.87 10.21
CA ALA A 114 6.44 14.92 10.46
C ALA A 114 7.61 14.71 9.51
N GLN A 115 7.49 15.28 8.31
CA GLN A 115 8.46 15.18 7.22
C GLN A 115 9.08 16.54 6.92
N VAL A 116 10.23 16.53 6.23
CA VAL A 116 10.95 17.76 5.83
C VAL A 116 10.04 18.74 5.09
N TYR A 117 9.16 18.22 4.23
CA TYR A 117 8.27 19.03 3.39
C TYR A 117 6.89 19.29 4.00
N TYR A 118 6.53 18.60 5.09
CA TYR A 118 5.19 18.69 5.65
C TYR A 118 5.14 18.20 7.10
N VAL A 119 4.59 19.03 7.98
CA VAL A 119 4.30 18.66 9.37
C VAL A 119 2.79 18.73 9.60
N GLY A 120 2.20 17.58 9.91
CA GLY A 120 0.78 17.41 10.17
C GLY A 120 0.33 18.19 11.42
N PRO A 121 -0.96 18.54 11.50
CA PRO A 121 -1.51 19.27 12.64
C PRO A 121 -1.36 18.51 13.96
N ILE A 122 -1.52 17.18 13.97
CA ILE A 122 -1.35 16.38 15.19
C ILE A 122 0.13 16.24 15.53
N ALA A 123 0.98 16.02 14.52
CA ALA A 123 2.42 15.96 14.70
C ALA A 123 2.98 17.24 15.36
N ARG A 124 2.47 18.42 14.99
CA ARG A 124 2.85 19.73 15.55
C ARG A 124 2.50 19.92 17.03
N LEU A 125 1.51 19.20 17.55
CA LEU A 125 1.14 19.30 18.97
C LEU A 125 2.21 18.71 19.88
N PHE A 126 3.02 17.78 19.37
CA PHE A 126 4.05 17.08 20.11
C PHE A 126 5.44 17.58 19.68
N ASN A 127 6.28 17.99 20.64
CA ASN A 127 7.64 18.49 20.40
C ASN A 127 7.79 19.67 19.41
N PRO A 128 7.20 20.85 19.69
CA PRO A 128 7.45 22.06 18.88
C PRO A 128 8.93 22.46 18.94
N PRO A 129 9.59 22.84 17.82
CA PRO A 129 9.04 23.18 16.50
C PRO A 129 9.08 22.05 15.45
N PHE A 130 9.72 20.92 15.74
CA PHE A 130 10.00 19.86 14.75
C PHE A 130 8.84 18.88 14.57
N GLY A 131 7.95 18.78 15.55
CA GLY A 131 6.88 17.78 15.56
C GLY A 131 7.38 16.39 15.94
N MET A 132 6.45 15.47 16.21
CA MET A 132 6.73 14.04 16.35
C MET A 132 6.00 13.28 15.24
N ASP A 133 6.73 12.45 14.49
CA ASP A 133 6.12 11.60 13.46
C ASP A 133 5.37 10.45 14.13
N ILE A 134 4.05 10.47 13.98
CA ILE A 134 3.14 9.40 14.39
C ILE A 134 2.19 9.03 13.24
N GLY A 135 2.60 9.34 12.00
CA GLY A 135 1.77 9.15 10.81
C GLY A 135 1.47 7.68 10.55
N PHE A 136 2.45 6.81 10.81
CA PHE A 136 2.29 5.37 10.67
C PHE A 136 1.22 4.79 11.60
N GLU A 137 1.29 5.13 12.89
CA GLU A 137 0.37 4.66 13.93
C GLU A 137 -1.05 5.18 13.69
N LEU A 138 -1.20 6.48 13.37
CA LEU A 138 -2.50 7.05 13.05
C LEU A 138 -3.10 6.44 11.78
N GLY A 139 -2.28 6.22 10.75
CA GLY A 139 -2.72 5.57 9.52
C GLY A 139 -3.24 4.16 9.75
N LEU A 140 -2.52 3.37 10.56
CA LEU A 140 -2.93 2.03 10.98
C LEU A 140 -4.27 2.04 11.73
N ILE A 141 -4.41 2.91 12.72
CA ILE A 141 -5.62 2.98 13.54
C ILE A 141 -6.82 3.42 12.70
N PHE A 142 -6.65 4.47 11.89
CA PHE A 142 -7.72 5.03 11.07
C PHE A 142 -8.19 4.05 10.00
N ALA A 143 -7.24 3.42 9.28
CA ALA A 143 -7.57 2.39 8.30
C ALA A 143 -8.22 1.16 8.95
N GLY A 144 -7.69 0.70 10.09
CA GLY A 144 -8.20 -0.46 10.80
C GLY A 144 -9.63 -0.28 11.29
N ILE A 145 -9.92 0.86 11.95
CA ILE A 145 -11.26 1.22 12.41
C ILE A 145 -12.21 1.34 11.21
N ALA A 146 -11.82 2.13 10.20
CA ALA A 146 -12.67 2.33 9.02
C ALA A 146 -12.99 0.99 8.33
N TYR A 147 -11.99 0.13 8.14
CA TYR A 147 -12.18 -1.15 7.44
C TYR A 147 -13.05 -2.12 8.24
N PHE A 148 -12.87 -2.19 9.55
CA PHE A 148 -13.70 -3.02 10.41
C PHE A 148 -15.19 -2.70 10.25
N PHE A 149 -15.57 -1.43 10.20
CA PHE A 149 -16.97 -1.04 10.00
C PHE A 149 -17.43 -1.14 8.54
N LEU A 150 -16.65 -0.61 7.59
CA LEU A 150 -17.05 -0.55 6.19
C LEU A 150 -17.13 -1.94 5.55
N ARG A 151 -16.28 -2.89 5.96
CA ARG A 151 -16.31 -4.25 5.43
C ARG A 151 -17.58 -4.99 5.85
N ASN A 152 -18.10 -4.76 7.06
CA ASN A 152 -19.40 -5.30 7.47
C ASN A 152 -20.54 -4.76 6.59
N VAL A 153 -20.48 -3.49 6.21
CA VAL A 153 -21.46 -2.87 5.29
C VAL A 153 -21.35 -3.46 3.89
N GLU A 154 -20.14 -3.61 3.35
CA GLU A 154 -19.90 -4.24 2.04
C GLU A 154 -20.43 -5.68 2.00
N LEU A 155 -20.18 -6.47 3.05
CA LEU A 155 -20.68 -7.84 3.17
C LEU A 155 -22.21 -7.87 3.20
N ALA A 156 -22.85 -6.97 3.95
CA ALA A 156 -24.31 -6.89 4.03
C ALA A 156 -24.95 -6.50 2.68
N GLN A 157 -24.31 -5.63 1.91
CA GLN A 157 -24.85 -5.15 0.62
C GLN A 157 -24.63 -6.15 -0.53
N THR A 158 -23.47 -6.82 -0.54
CA THR A 158 -23.01 -7.57 -1.72
C THR A 158 -23.00 -9.08 -1.52
N GLY A 159 -23.05 -9.54 -0.26
CA GLY A 159 -22.89 -10.94 0.11
C GLY A 159 -21.48 -11.49 -0.10
N ARG A 160 -20.47 -10.65 -0.37
CA ARG A 160 -19.08 -11.05 -0.70
C ARG A 160 -17.99 -10.06 -0.26
#